data_AF-M6DBN0-F1
#
_entry.id   AF-M6DBN0-F1
#
_cell.length_a   1.000
_cell.length_b   1.000
_cell.length_c   1.000
_cell.angle_alpha   90.00
_cell.angle_beta   90.00
_cell.angle_gamma   90.00
#
_symmetry.space_group_name_H-M   'P 1'
#
loop_
_entity.id
_entity.type
_entity.pdbx_description
1 polymer ?
#
loop_
_entity_poly.entity_id
_entity_poly.type
_entity_poly.pdbx_seq_one_letter_code
_entity_poly.pdbx_strand_id
1 'polypeptide(L)'
;MRLKNFQIIVYTLIFVSPILTQGQAPKVDLAYNSDIPKFILSSRKTAPSNWEEFDKFHFPNGREFVLKIPNKAGYYTGPDGGTVYQWSPGFYKWDLKDGTSFLQRSADEWALEKEGVKIYSYPKKCPSCQSEKILIYPDNSQIRASFYEVSGKLEYLYENLAENKFFRFTKPGRYGNISEEKDRFLFEFEPKNSLFVHAFTESKTTPDFFKKAESDFDLKPSSRILVAFFQDTKSFREFNNLAGIACSGGRGGIYGISFCDPSPEKDMIVEDPDPEVKRYQHSTQPSYMVYHEITHHMQQIRCGAIRTGKNQPPIAQPAWLVEGHAEFIAHFGWPKHKGTKYREYYENFILKKSKLQLERSDPYLAGFLAMDFISQKYGNSKIRDLWDKTCEGESIDSALRSVLNSNVSKLQSDLLSYLGSETKDLPAKFLEWEIIGTITLPFAFSEASSFKTEELAELINITDPSSIPDIRIPFSLKVESLKGKVEGVFQSPRKERVYLFKNGTYRLETPKYQVNVFPDGTTSFTSEKNSITVWGTGTRKWDSGGKSLTYFPPKL
;
A
#
# COMPACT_ATOMS: atom_id res chain seq x y z
N MET A 1 65.11 -67.28 66.99
CA MET A 1 65.79 -66.24 67.81
C MET A 1 66.39 -65.21 66.85
N ARG A 2 66.08 -63.91 67.09
CA ARG A 2 66.47 -62.68 66.36
C ARG A 2 65.68 -62.30 65.08
N LEU A 3 64.77 -61.34 65.30
CA LEU A 3 64.22 -60.38 64.33
C LEU A 3 65.30 -59.39 63.84
N LYS A 4 65.06 -58.81 62.65
CA LYS A 4 65.28 -57.42 62.15
C LYS A 4 65.45 -57.50 60.62
N ASN A 5 64.98 -56.61 59.75
CA ASN A 5 64.18 -55.40 59.80
C ASN A 5 63.67 -55.16 58.36
N PHE A 6 62.56 -54.44 58.26
CA PHE A 6 61.94 -53.90 57.06
C PHE A 6 62.89 -53.05 56.19
N GLN A 7 62.77 -53.14 54.86
CA GLN A 7 62.81 -51.98 53.96
C GLN A 7 62.18 -52.32 52.61
N ILE A 8 61.03 -51.67 52.33
CA ILE A 8 60.32 -51.69 51.05
C ILE A 8 60.90 -50.54 50.21
N ILE A 9 61.50 -50.86 49.08
CA ILE A 9 61.92 -49.87 48.07
C ILE A 9 60.80 -49.71 47.06
N VAL A 10 60.12 -48.56 47.11
CA VAL A 10 59.14 -48.11 46.13
C VAL A 10 59.90 -47.54 44.92
N TYR A 11 59.81 -48.22 43.77
CA TYR A 11 60.24 -47.65 42.49
C TYR A 11 59.28 -46.54 42.08
N THR A 12 59.76 -45.29 42.11
CA THR A 12 59.04 -44.13 41.59
C THR A 12 59.32 -44.04 40.09
N LEU A 13 58.32 -44.39 39.27
CA LEU A 13 58.28 -44.12 37.83
C LEU A 13 58.11 -42.60 37.63
N ILE A 14 59.21 -41.91 37.31
CA ILE A 14 59.19 -40.53 36.86
C ILE A 14 58.68 -40.54 35.41
N PHE A 15 57.38 -40.32 35.23
CA PHE A 15 56.86 -39.83 33.95
C PHE A 15 57.36 -38.38 33.78
N VAL A 16 58.44 -38.20 33.04
CA VAL A 16 58.79 -36.90 32.47
C VAL A 16 57.75 -36.62 31.40
N SER A 17 56.68 -35.91 31.76
CA SER A 17 55.84 -35.25 30.77
C SER A 17 56.73 -34.32 29.95
N PRO A 18 56.80 -34.43 28.61
CA PRO A 18 57.39 -33.37 27.83
C PRO A 18 56.54 -32.14 28.08
N ILE A 19 57.15 -31.12 28.69
CA ILE A 19 56.67 -29.75 28.61
C ILE A 19 56.68 -29.44 27.11
N LEU A 20 55.53 -29.62 26.46
CA LEU A 20 55.22 -28.95 25.22
C LEU A 20 55.34 -27.46 25.55
N THR A 21 56.49 -26.88 25.21
CA THR A 21 56.58 -25.45 24.96
C THR A 21 55.48 -25.15 23.95
N GLN A 22 54.34 -24.64 24.43
CA GLN A 22 53.36 -23.98 23.59
C GLN A 22 54.12 -22.83 22.94
N GLY A 23 54.67 -23.07 21.75
CA GLY A 23 55.25 -22.03 20.93
C GLY A 23 54.20 -20.96 20.78
N GLN A 24 54.55 -19.73 21.18
CA GLN A 24 53.66 -18.59 21.05
C GLN A 24 53.20 -18.52 19.60
N ALA A 25 51.87 -18.49 19.37
CA ALA A 25 51.33 -18.48 18.03
C ALA A 25 51.92 -17.27 17.26
N PRO A 26 52.34 -17.46 15.99
CA PRO A 26 52.97 -16.38 15.23
C PRO A 26 52.03 -15.18 15.13
N LYS A 27 52.56 -13.99 15.41
CA LYS A 27 51.80 -12.73 15.32
C LYS A 27 51.58 -12.37 13.85
N VAL A 28 50.37 -11.89 13.53
CA VAL A 28 50.01 -11.37 12.21
C VAL A 28 49.60 -9.90 12.32
N ASP A 29 49.86 -9.14 11.25
CA ASP A 29 49.57 -7.70 11.18
C ASP A 29 48.37 -7.41 10.27
N LEU A 30 47.79 -6.20 10.35
CA LEU A 30 46.79 -5.76 9.37
C LEU A 30 47.43 -5.51 8.00
N ALA A 31 46.66 -5.79 6.93
CA ALA A 31 47.05 -5.55 5.55
C ALA A 31 47.36 -4.07 5.26
N TYR A 32 46.66 -3.14 5.92
CA TYR A 32 46.64 -1.72 5.60
C TYR A 32 47.39 -0.82 6.61
N ASN A 33 48.50 -1.31 7.18
CA ASN A 33 49.42 -0.55 8.06
C ASN A 33 48.73 0.15 9.25
N SER A 34 47.89 -0.58 9.98
CA SER A 34 47.35 -0.18 11.28
C SER A 34 47.67 -1.27 12.30
N ASP A 35 47.88 -0.91 13.56
CA ASP A 35 48.09 -1.88 14.64
C ASP A 35 46.77 -2.38 15.25
N ILE A 36 45.67 -1.66 15.03
CA ILE A 36 44.34 -1.93 15.60
C ILE A 36 43.25 -1.65 14.54
N PRO A 37 42.15 -2.43 14.49
CA PRO A 37 41.00 -2.10 13.65
C PRO A 37 40.45 -0.71 13.97
N LYS A 38 40.04 0.03 12.93
CA LYS A 38 39.51 1.41 13.09
C LYS A 38 38.04 1.45 13.49
N PHE A 39 37.30 0.38 13.20
CA PHE A 39 35.87 0.30 13.51
C PHE A 39 35.63 -0.45 14.82
N ILE A 40 34.85 0.18 15.70
CA ILE A 40 34.37 -0.43 16.94
C ILE A 40 32.87 -0.65 16.80
N LEU A 41 32.42 -1.88 17.01
CA LEU A 41 30.99 -2.21 17.01
C LEU A 41 30.27 -1.43 18.10
N SER A 42 29.11 -0.89 17.74
CA SER A 42 28.24 -0.18 18.67
C SER A 42 27.81 -1.09 19.82
N SER A 43 27.74 -0.57 21.05
CA SER A 43 27.12 -1.23 22.20
C SER A 43 25.62 -0.94 22.30
N ARG A 44 25.01 -0.34 21.27
CA ARG A 44 23.57 -0.07 21.23
C ARG A 44 22.77 -1.37 21.21
N LYS A 45 21.62 -1.36 21.88
CA LYS A 45 20.66 -2.47 21.88
C LYS A 45 19.68 -2.44 20.69
N THR A 46 19.53 -1.28 20.08
CA THR A 46 18.54 -0.98 19.04
C THR A 46 19.20 -0.18 17.91
N ALA A 47 18.79 -0.46 16.68
CA ALA A 47 19.23 0.26 15.49
C ALA A 47 18.79 1.73 15.51
N PRO A 48 19.60 2.66 14.95
CA PRO A 48 19.14 3.99 14.57
C PRO A 48 17.77 3.94 13.88
N SER A 49 16.84 4.82 14.23
CA SER A 49 15.46 4.75 13.71
C SER A 49 14.98 6.02 12.98
N ASN A 50 15.88 6.97 12.77
CA ASN A 50 15.70 8.19 12.00
C ASN A 50 16.97 8.53 11.20
N TRP A 51 16.85 9.48 10.27
CA TRP A 51 17.96 9.86 9.39
C TRP A 51 19.13 10.49 10.16
N GLU A 52 18.85 11.33 11.14
CA GLU A 52 19.86 12.09 11.90
C GLU A 52 20.78 11.20 12.72
N GLU A 53 20.26 10.11 13.28
CA GLU A 53 21.04 9.08 13.97
C GLU A 53 21.80 8.20 12.98
N PHE A 54 21.16 7.89 11.85
CA PHE A 54 21.73 7.03 10.82
C PHE A 54 22.90 7.70 10.08
N ASP A 55 22.80 8.98 9.73
CA ASP A 55 23.83 9.74 9.02
C ASP A 55 25.13 9.87 9.85
N LYS A 56 25.02 9.78 11.17
CA LYS A 56 26.17 9.74 12.10
C LYS A 56 26.79 8.36 12.24
N PHE A 57 26.14 7.32 11.71
CA PHE A 57 26.59 5.94 11.81
C PHE A 57 27.61 5.63 10.70
N HIS A 58 28.79 5.17 11.10
CA HIS A 58 29.81 4.72 10.15
C HIS A 58 29.59 3.23 9.84
N PHE A 59 29.51 2.86 8.56
CA PHE A 59 29.47 1.44 8.19
C PHE A 59 30.88 0.85 8.15
N PRO A 60 31.12 -0.31 8.79
CA PRO A 60 32.41 -0.97 8.70
C PRO A 60 32.72 -1.41 7.28
N ASN A 61 34.02 -1.40 6.97
CA ASN A 61 34.55 -1.96 5.75
C ASN A 61 35.37 -3.21 6.10
N GLY A 62 35.09 -4.36 5.47
CA GLY A 62 35.82 -5.61 5.72
C GLY A 62 37.35 -5.46 5.54
N ARG A 63 37.80 -4.51 4.71
CA ARG A 63 39.22 -4.16 4.55
C ARG A 63 39.90 -3.73 5.85
N GLU A 64 39.17 -3.16 6.80
CA GLU A 64 39.67 -2.72 8.10
C GLU A 64 40.13 -3.88 9.00
N PHE A 65 39.71 -5.11 8.67
CA PHE A 65 39.97 -6.32 9.44
C PHE A 65 40.84 -7.34 8.69
N VAL A 66 41.32 -7.01 7.48
CA VAL A 66 42.13 -7.93 6.68
C VAL A 66 43.51 -8.12 7.29
N LEU A 67 43.85 -9.37 7.63
CA LEU A 67 45.14 -9.77 8.19
C LEU A 67 46.15 -10.21 7.11
N LYS A 68 47.44 -9.93 7.31
CA LYS A 68 48.57 -10.47 6.53
C LYS A 68 48.94 -11.86 7.07
N ILE A 69 48.07 -12.85 6.86
CA ILE A 69 48.30 -14.22 7.32
C ILE A 69 49.03 -15.01 6.22
N PRO A 70 50.01 -15.87 6.56
CA PRO A 70 50.58 -16.83 5.60
C PRO A 70 49.50 -17.68 4.92
N ASN A 71 49.75 -18.11 3.68
CA ASN A 71 48.86 -18.97 2.90
C ASN A 71 48.84 -20.43 3.40
N LYS A 72 48.58 -20.65 4.69
CA LYS A 72 48.53 -21.95 5.35
C LYS A 72 47.47 -21.96 6.44
N ALA A 73 46.78 -23.09 6.62
CA ALA A 73 45.88 -23.28 7.74
C ALA A 73 46.64 -23.30 9.07
N GLY A 74 46.06 -22.73 10.13
CA GLY A 74 46.72 -22.70 11.43
C GLY A 74 46.16 -21.68 12.41
N TYR A 75 46.82 -21.61 13.58
CA TYR A 75 46.54 -20.67 14.65
C TYR A 75 47.58 -19.55 14.66
N TYR A 76 47.12 -18.32 14.84
CA TYR A 76 47.93 -17.11 14.85
C TYR A 76 47.47 -16.19 15.99
N THR A 77 48.30 -15.22 16.35
CA THR A 77 47.93 -14.14 17.27
C THR A 77 47.68 -12.87 16.47
N GLY A 78 46.51 -12.27 16.63
CA GLY A 78 46.14 -11.03 15.95
C GLY A 78 46.97 -9.82 16.41
N PRO A 79 46.89 -8.70 15.67
CA PRO A 79 47.59 -7.44 16.00
C PRO A 79 47.34 -6.94 17.42
N ASP A 80 46.12 -7.13 17.92
CA ASP A 80 45.60 -6.72 19.23
C ASP A 80 45.85 -7.75 20.35
N GLY A 81 46.46 -8.88 20.02
CA GLY A 81 46.65 -10.02 20.92
C GLY A 81 45.49 -11.03 20.94
N GLY A 82 44.47 -10.84 20.09
CA GLY A 82 43.36 -11.78 19.92
C GLY A 82 43.77 -13.10 19.24
N THR A 83 42.88 -14.09 19.23
CA THR A 83 43.14 -15.40 18.63
C THR A 83 42.67 -15.41 17.17
N VAL A 84 43.52 -15.87 16.27
CA VAL A 84 43.20 -16.00 14.84
C VAL A 84 43.29 -17.46 14.45
N TYR A 85 42.27 -17.97 13.76
CA TYR A 85 42.24 -19.31 13.20
C TYR A 85 41.93 -19.26 11.70
N GLN A 86 42.87 -19.75 10.89
CA GLN A 86 42.72 -19.82 9.43
C GLN A 86 42.43 -21.26 9.00
N TRP A 87 41.33 -21.46 8.28
CA TRP A 87 40.98 -22.74 7.66
C TRP A 87 41.65 -22.92 6.30
N SER A 88 41.69 -21.86 5.49
CA SER A 88 42.30 -21.84 4.15
C SER A 88 42.68 -20.39 3.78
N PRO A 89 43.51 -20.16 2.74
CA PRO A 89 43.87 -18.79 2.33
C PRO A 89 42.63 -17.92 2.10
N GLY A 90 42.53 -16.81 2.82
CA GLY A 90 41.39 -15.88 2.73
C GLY A 90 40.15 -16.28 3.55
N PHE A 91 40.15 -17.44 4.21
CA PHE A 91 39.07 -17.90 5.09
C PHE A 91 39.59 -18.11 6.52
N TYR A 92 39.27 -17.18 7.42
CA TYR A 92 39.71 -17.20 8.81
C TYR A 92 38.71 -16.53 9.75
N LYS A 93 38.85 -16.84 11.04
CA LYS A 93 38.17 -16.17 12.15
C LYS A 93 39.21 -15.49 13.03
N TRP A 94 38.91 -14.29 13.48
CA TRP A 94 39.71 -13.53 14.43
C TRP A 94 38.81 -13.12 15.60
N ASP A 95 39.07 -13.70 16.76
CA ASP A 95 38.47 -13.30 18.03
C ASP A 95 39.37 -12.23 18.65
N LEU A 96 38.96 -10.97 18.53
CA LEU A 96 39.66 -9.79 19.04
C LEU A 96 39.67 -9.78 20.57
N LYS A 97 40.68 -9.12 21.14
CA LYS A 97 40.86 -8.98 22.59
C LYS A 97 39.70 -8.26 23.27
N ASP A 98 38.99 -7.39 22.54
CA ASP A 98 37.85 -6.63 23.05
C ASP A 98 36.53 -7.43 23.06
N GLY A 99 36.57 -8.72 22.68
CA GLY A 99 35.42 -9.61 22.62
C GLY A 99 34.70 -9.66 21.27
N THR A 100 35.16 -8.90 20.27
CA THR A 100 34.60 -8.95 18.91
C THR A 100 35.06 -10.20 18.17
N SER A 101 34.16 -10.90 17.49
CA SER A 101 34.48 -11.99 16.57
C SER A 101 34.34 -11.53 15.12
N PHE A 102 35.43 -11.55 14.36
CA PHE A 102 35.45 -11.32 12.92
C PHE A 102 35.60 -12.65 12.16
N LEU A 103 34.77 -12.87 11.13
CA LEU A 103 34.85 -14.03 10.26
C LEU A 103 34.99 -13.55 8.80
N GLN A 104 36.11 -13.83 8.17
CA GLN A 104 36.31 -13.58 6.74
C GLN A 104 36.11 -14.89 5.98
N ARG A 105 35.21 -14.95 5.00
CA ARG A 105 35.07 -16.10 4.08
C ARG A 105 35.66 -15.82 2.70
N SER A 106 35.49 -14.59 2.22
CA SER A 106 36.09 -14.05 1.00
C SER A 106 36.18 -12.54 1.11
N ALA A 107 36.85 -11.85 0.18
CA ALA A 107 37.03 -10.39 0.21
C ALA A 107 35.73 -9.60 0.47
N ASP A 108 34.61 -10.09 -0.07
CA ASP A 108 33.29 -9.45 0.00
C ASP A 108 32.30 -10.16 0.95
N GLU A 109 32.67 -11.33 1.46
CA GLU A 109 31.87 -12.13 2.37
C GLU A 109 32.55 -12.21 3.74
N TRP A 110 32.02 -11.47 4.70
CA TRP A 110 32.58 -11.39 6.05
C TRP A 110 31.49 -11.11 7.09
N ALA A 111 31.79 -11.38 8.36
CA ALA A 111 30.90 -11.11 9.47
C ALA A 111 31.64 -10.53 10.68
N LEU A 112 30.96 -9.69 11.45
CA LEU A 112 31.39 -9.19 12.76
C LEU A 112 30.30 -9.49 13.79
N GLU A 113 30.69 -9.89 14.99
CA GLU A 113 29.75 -10.15 16.09
C GLU A 113 30.33 -9.69 17.43
N LYS A 114 29.54 -8.95 18.21
CA LYS A 114 29.87 -8.54 19.59
C LYS A 114 28.59 -8.31 20.39
N GLU A 115 28.45 -8.95 21.55
CA GLU A 115 27.35 -8.70 22.51
C GLU A 115 25.93 -8.71 21.88
N GLY A 116 25.72 -9.59 20.89
CA GLY A 116 24.44 -9.71 20.17
C GLY A 116 24.26 -8.74 18.98
N VAL A 117 25.14 -7.74 18.80
CA VAL A 117 25.22 -6.95 17.57
C VAL A 117 25.98 -7.73 16.52
N LYS A 118 25.40 -7.86 15.32
CA LYS A 118 25.94 -8.66 14.23
C LYS A 118 25.98 -7.85 12.95
N ILE A 119 27.05 -7.99 12.18
CA ILE A 119 27.18 -7.41 10.84
C ILE A 119 27.54 -8.53 9.89
N TYR A 120 26.78 -8.65 8.81
CA TYR A 120 27.05 -9.60 7.73
C TYR A 120 27.21 -8.84 6.43
N SER A 121 28.29 -9.10 5.71
CA SER A 121 28.50 -8.67 4.33
C SER A 121 28.44 -9.89 3.42
N TYR A 122 27.75 -9.76 2.29
CA TYR A 122 27.71 -10.80 1.28
C TYR A 122 27.77 -10.21 -0.13
N PRO A 123 28.42 -10.90 -1.07
CA PRO A 123 28.56 -10.42 -2.44
C PRO A 123 27.22 -10.48 -3.18
N LYS A 124 26.96 -9.49 -4.03
CA LYS A 124 25.84 -9.50 -4.98
C LYS A 124 26.32 -9.99 -6.34
N LYS A 125 25.55 -10.86 -6.99
CA LYS A 125 25.91 -11.46 -8.29
C LYS A 125 25.70 -10.47 -9.45
N CYS A 126 26.55 -9.45 -9.57
CA CYS A 126 26.62 -8.58 -10.75
C CYS A 126 27.98 -7.86 -10.85
N PRO A 127 28.47 -7.54 -12.08
CA PRO A 127 29.87 -7.13 -12.31
C PRO A 127 30.35 -5.87 -11.56
N SER A 128 29.43 -4.99 -11.18
CA SER A 128 29.74 -3.68 -10.58
C SER A 128 28.99 -3.42 -9.27
N CYS A 129 28.41 -4.46 -8.69
CA CYS A 129 27.56 -4.31 -7.52
C CYS A 129 28.38 -4.24 -6.25
N GLN A 130 28.03 -3.29 -5.39
CA GLN A 130 28.60 -3.25 -4.05
C GLN A 130 28.02 -4.38 -3.20
N SER A 131 28.85 -4.95 -2.33
CA SER A 131 28.44 -5.98 -1.37
C SER A 131 27.37 -5.43 -0.43
N GLU A 132 26.30 -6.20 -0.27
CA GLU A 132 25.20 -5.87 0.61
C GLU A 132 25.59 -6.15 2.06
N LYS A 133 25.03 -5.39 2.99
CA LYS A 133 25.32 -5.54 4.42
C LYS A 133 24.03 -5.59 5.23
N ILE A 134 24.03 -6.39 6.29
CA ILE A 134 22.95 -6.42 7.28
C ILE A 134 23.56 -6.20 8.65
N LEU A 135 23.09 -5.17 9.34
CA LEU A 135 23.39 -4.88 10.75
C LEU A 135 22.19 -5.33 11.58
N ILE A 136 22.39 -6.24 12.52
CA ILE A 136 21.35 -6.75 13.41
C ILE A 136 21.72 -6.36 14.84
N TYR A 137 20.77 -5.81 15.57
CA TYR A 137 20.93 -5.41 16.97
C TYR A 137 20.29 -6.44 17.92
N PRO A 138 20.63 -6.42 19.23
CA PRO A 138 20.10 -7.37 20.21
C PRO A 138 18.57 -7.50 20.29
N ASP A 139 17.84 -6.43 19.98
CA ASP A 139 16.36 -6.44 19.93
C ASP A 139 15.79 -6.96 18.59
N ASN A 140 16.65 -7.43 17.68
CA ASN A 140 16.36 -7.83 16.30
C ASN A 140 15.94 -6.70 15.36
N SER A 141 16.04 -5.44 15.77
CA SER A 141 16.02 -4.35 14.79
C SER A 141 17.25 -4.46 13.89
N GLN A 142 17.07 -4.19 12.59
CA GLN A 142 18.14 -4.31 11.62
C GLN A 142 18.17 -3.18 10.60
N ILE A 143 19.38 -2.91 10.11
CA ILE A 143 19.64 -2.01 8.99
C ILE A 143 20.29 -2.81 7.87
N ARG A 144 19.61 -2.86 6.72
CA ARG A 144 20.12 -3.49 5.50
C ARG A 144 20.62 -2.42 4.54
N ALA A 145 21.89 -2.47 4.19
CA ALA A 145 22.46 -1.75 3.06
C ALA A 145 22.30 -2.61 1.81
N SER A 146 21.29 -2.31 0.98
CA SER A 146 20.95 -3.07 -0.22
C SER A 146 21.39 -2.33 -1.48
N PHE A 147 21.99 -3.05 -2.44
CA PHE A 147 22.43 -2.45 -3.69
C PHE A 147 21.24 -2.33 -4.65
N TYR A 148 20.91 -1.11 -5.02
CA TYR A 148 19.86 -0.79 -5.99
C TYR A 148 20.52 -0.66 -7.36
N GLU A 149 20.24 -1.62 -8.25
CA GLU A 149 20.85 -1.74 -9.57
C GLU A 149 20.52 -0.56 -10.48
N VAL A 150 19.30 -0.03 -10.38
CA VAL A 150 18.85 1.08 -11.23
C VAL A 150 19.55 2.39 -10.87
N SER A 151 19.78 2.64 -9.57
CA SER A 151 20.49 3.85 -9.11
C SER A 151 22.01 3.66 -9.05
N GLY A 152 22.49 2.41 -9.06
CA GLY A 152 23.91 2.06 -8.92
C GLY A 152 24.47 2.33 -7.52
N LYS A 153 23.63 2.39 -6.48
CA LYS A 153 24.01 2.82 -5.13
C LYS A 153 23.43 1.89 -4.06
N LEU A 154 24.01 1.93 -2.86
CA LEU A 154 23.42 1.31 -1.69
C LEU A 154 22.27 2.20 -1.16
N GLU A 155 21.11 1.62 -0.95
CA GLU A 155 20.02 2.19 -0.18
C GLU A 155 19.94 1.49 1.18
N TYR A 156 19.55 2.24 2.20
CA TYR A 156 19.55 1.76 3.58
C TYR A 156 18.12 1.56 4.06
N LEU A 157 17.82 0.35 4.51
CA LEU A 157 16.48 -0.12 4.83
C LEU A 157 16.46 -0.51 6.29
N TYR A 158 15.49 0.01 7.04
CA TYR A 158 15.24 -0.36 8.43
C TYR A 158 14.15 -1.43 8.49
N GLU A 159 14.35 -2.43 9.33
CA GLU A 159 13.37 -3.47 9.62
C GLU A 159 13.35 -3.76 11.13
N ASN A 160 12.16 -3.71 11.74
CA ASN A 160 11.90 -4.25 13.07
C ASN A 160 10.54 -4.95 13.05
N LEU A 161 10.56 -6.28 13.03
CA LEU A 161 9.35 -7.11 12.96
C LEU A 161 8.48 -6.96 14.21
N ALA A 162 9.07 -6.83 15.40
CA ALA A 162 8.33 -6.75 16.65
C ALA A 162 7.49 -5.46 16.75
N GLU A 163 7.99 -4.37 16.17
CA GLU A 163 7.31 -3.07 16.14
C GLU A 163 6.51 -2.82 14.85
N ASN A 164 6.47 -3.78 13.93
CA ASN A 164 6.01 -3.58 12.55
C ASN A 164 6.57 -2.28 11.97
N LYS A 165 7.89 -2.09 12.01
CA LYS A 165 8.52 -0.84 11.56
C LYS A 165 9.46 -1.14 10.39
N PHE A 166 9.04 -0.71 9.21
CA PHE A 166 9.74 -0.93 7.95
C PHE A 166 9.78 0.37 7.16
N PHE A 167 10.98 0.86 6.86
CA PHE A 167 11.12 2.08 6.06
C PHE A 167 12.51 2.17 5.43
N ARG A 168 12.63 2.96 4.36
CA ARG A 168 13.91 3.37 3.81
C ARG A 168 14.41 4.63 4.52
N PHE A 169 15.66 4.63 4.97
CA PHE A 169 16.32 5.85 5.42
C PHE A 169 16.42 6.85 4.28
N THR A 170 15.86 8.03 4.50
CA THR A 170 15.83 9.10 3.52
C THR A 170 16.16 10.40 4.22
N LYS A 171 17.06 11.19 3.60
CA LYS A 171 17.29 12.56 4.02
C LYS A 171 16.02 13.38 3.75
N PRO A 172 15.47 14.12 4.72
CA PRO A 172 14.28 14.94 4.49
C PRO A 172 14.43 15.86 3.27
N GLY A 173 13.39 15.90 2.44
CA GLY A 173 13.34 16.71 1.22
C GLY A 173 14.09 16.10 0.04
N ARG A 174 14.46 14.80 0.09
CA ARG A 174 15.12 14.11 -1.03
C ARG A 174 14.18 13.98 -2.24
N TYR A 175 12.89 13.79 -2.00
CA TYR A 175 11.91 13.46 -3.04
C TYR A 175 10.85 14.55 -3.30
N GLY A 176 10.92 15.69 -2.60
CA GLY A 176 10.05 16.84 -2.84
C GLY A 176 10.42 18.05 -1.99
N ASN A 177 9.92 19.22 -2.40
CA ASN A 177 10.15 20.48 -1.68
C ASN A 177 9.37 20.61 -0.36
N ILE A 178 8.32 19.81 -0.16
CA ILE A 178 7.54 19.75 1.08
C ILE A 178 7.77 18.39 1.74
N SER A 179 8.02 18.40 3.06
CA SER A 179 8.01 17.21 3.91
C SER A 179 6.99 17.39 5.02
N GLU A 180 5.99 16.52 5.07
CA GLU A 180 4.91 16.55 6.06
C GLU A 180 4.81 15.20 6.78
N GLU A 181 4.85 15.21 8.11
CA GLU A 181 4.57 14.02 8.92
C GLU A 181 3.14 14.08 9.47
N LYS A 182 2.35 13.05 9.15
CA LYS A 182 0.98 12.87 9.64
C LYS A 182 0.76 11.44 10.07
N ASP A 183 0.44 11.23 11.34
CA ASP A 183 0.28 9.91 11.95
C ASP A 183 1.51 9.01 11.70
N ARG A 184 1.35 7.97 10.85
CA ARG A 184 2.42 7.04 10.47
C ARG A 184 3.13 7.41 9.17
N PHE A 185 2.69 8.46 8.49
CA PHE A 185 3.15 8.81 7.14
C PHE A 185 4.15 9.95 7.19
N LEU A 186 5.25 9.79 6.45
CA LEU A 186 6.14 10.86 6.05
C LEU A 186 5.92 11.09 4.55
N PHE A 187 5.24 12.17 4.21
CA PHE A 187 4.99 12.57 2.83
C PHE A 187 6.11 13.48 2.34
N GLU A 188 6.68 13.17 1.17
CA GLU A 188 7.60 14.05 0.44
C GLU A 188 7.03 14.35 -0.95
N PHE A 189 6.70 15.62 -1.20
CA PHE A 189 5.96 16.02 -2.40
C PHE A 189 6.21 17.47 -2.81
N GLU A 190 5.83 17.80 -4.05
CA GLU A 190 5.80 19.17 -4.56
C GLU A 190 4.49 19.87 -4.18
N PRO A 191 4.46 21.21 -4.00
CA PRO A 191 3.26 21.96 -3.61
C PRO A 191 2.00 21.64 -4.41
N LYS A 192 2.14 21.31 -5.70
CA LYS A 192 1.03 20.93 -6.59
C LYS A 192 0.29 19.63 -6.19
N ASN A 193 0.92 18.79 -5.37
CA ASN A 193 0.33 17.55 -4.86
C ASN A 193 -0.32 17.72 -3.47
N SER A 194 -0.30 18.92 -2.88
CA SER A 194 -0.85 19.21 -1.55
C SER A 194 -2.30 18.78 -1.41
N LEU A 195 -3.17 19.12 -2.36
CA LEU A 195 -4.58 18.73 -2.34
C LEU A 195 -4.75 17.20 -2.25
N PHE A 196 -3.94 16.43 -2.97
CA PHE A 196 -3.99 14.97 -2.94
C PHE A 196 -3.59 14.41 -1.58
N VAL A 197 -2.51 14.95 -0.98
CA VAL A 197 -2.04 14.56 0.35
C VAL A 197 -3.06 14.93 1.42
N HIS A 198 -3.54 16.18 1.42
CA HIS A 198 -4.51 16.69 2.40
C HIS A 198 -5.85 15.96 2.30
N ALA A 199 -6.34 15.68 1.08
CA ALA A 199 -7.58 14.92 0.89
C ALA A 199 -7.49 13.51 1.50
N PHE A 200 -6.32 12.86 1.44
CA PHE A 200 -6.10 11.58 2.11
C PHE A 200 -5.97 11.71 3.63
N THR A 201 -5.13 12.64 4.11
CA THR A 201 -4.81 12.79 5.55
C THR A 201 -5.95 13.37 6.36
N GLU A 202 -6.85 14.14 5.75
CA GLU A 202 -8.04 14.70 6.37
C GLU A 202 -9.30 13.83 6.15
N SER A 203 -9.18 12.72 5.40
CA SER A 203 -10.32 11.84 5.12
C SER A 203 -10.83 11.15 6.39
N LYS A 204 -12.15 11.16 6.55
CA LYS A 204 -12.85 10.47 7.65
C LYS A 204 -12.91 8.95 7.48
N THR A 205 -12.66 8.43 6.28
CA THR A 205 -12.68 6.99 5.97
C THR A 205 -11.33 6.31 6.20
N THR A 206 -10.24 7.08 6.37
CA THR A 206 -8.89 6.53 6.63
C THR A 206 -8.84 5.63 7.87
N PRO A 207 -9.46 5.99 9.02
CA PRO A 207 -9.52 5.09 10.16
C PRO A 207 -10.28 3.79 9.89
N ASP A 208 -11.40 3.87 9.15
CA ASP A 208 -12.22 2.71 8.80
C ASP A 208 -11.48 1.75 7.87
N PHE A 209 -10.72 2.28 6.91
CA PHE A 209 -9.82 1.50 6.05
C PHE A 209 -8.83 0.67 6.87
N PHE A 210 -8.08 1.29 7.78
CA PHE A 210 -7.10 0.58 8.61
C PHE A 210 -7.76 -0.44 9.53
N LYS A 211 -8.87 -0.06 10.16
CA LYS A 211 -9.65 -0.96 11.00
C LYS A 211 -10.11 -2.19 10.21
N LYS A 212 -10.60 -2.00 8.98
CA LYS A 212 -11.05 -3.08 8.12
C LYS A 212 -9.91 -3.96 7.62
N ALA A 213 -8.81 -3.36 7.16
CA ALA A 213 -7.61 -4.07 6.75
C ALA A 213 -7.09 -5.00 7.87
N GLU A 214 -7.02 -4.49 9.10
CA GLU A 214 -6.54 -5.27 10.25
C GLU A 214 -7.56 -6.34 10.69
N SER A 215 -8.82 -5.97 10.92
CA SER A 215 -9.80 -6.89 11.50
C SER A 215 -10.25 -8.01 10.56
N ASP A 216 -10.42 -7.71 9.27
CA ASP A 216 -10.98 -8.66 8.32
C ASP A 216 -9.86 -9.46 7.60
N PHE A 217 -8.64 -8.90 7.48
CA PHE A 217 -7.55 -9.47 6.68
C PHE A 217 -6.20 -9.65 7.41
N ASP A 218 -6.08 -9.24 8.67
CA ASP A 218 -4.80 -9.22 9.42
C ASP A 218 -3.68 -8.45 8.68
N LEU A 219 -4.08 -7.43 7.92
CA LEU A 219 -3.16 -6.54 7.23
C LEU A 219 -2.85 -5.34 8.12
N LYS A 220 -1.60 -5.27 8.58
CA LYS A 220 -1.11 -4.21 9.46
C LYS A 220 -0.06 -3.37 8.74
N PRO A 221 -0.20 -2.04 8.72
CA PRO A 221 0.81 -1.19 8.09
C PRO A 221 2.03 -1.06 8.98
N SER A 222 3.15 -0.65 8.36
CA SER A 222 4.28 -0.17 9.14
C SER A 222 3.86 0.98 10.06
N SER A 223 4.49 1.09 11.23
CA SER A 223 4.35 2.23 12.13
C SER A 223 4.97 3.51 11.56
N ARG A 224 5.81 3.41 10.52
CA ARG A 224 6.34 4.52 9.73
C ARG A 224 6.36 4.18 8.24
N ILE A 225 5.78 5.02 7.41
CA ILE A 225 5.67 4.83 5.96
C ILE A 225 6.12 6.10 5.25
N LEU A 226 7.18 5.99 4.45
CA LEU A 226 7.56 7.04 3.51
C LEU A 226 6.63 6.99 2.30
N VAL A 227 6.07 8.14 1.91
CA VAL A 227 5.25 8.30 0.70
C VAL A 227 5.87 9.42 -0.15
N ALA A 228 6.48 9.04 -1.27
CA ALA A 228 7.24 9.96 -2.12
C ALA A 228 6.55 10.23 -3.46
N PHE A 229 6.42 11.50 -3.83
CA PHE A 229 5.80 11.94 -5.08
C PHE A 229 6.85 12.48 -6.06
N PHE A 230 7.20 11.67 -7.05
CA PHE A 230 8.21 11.95 -8.05
C PHE A 230 7.67 12.80 -9.20
N GLN A 231 8.54 13.65 -9.75
CA GLN A 231 8.26 14.50 -10.90
C GLN A 231 8.78 13.91 -12.22
N ASP A 232 9.66 12.91 -12.11
CA ASP A 232 10.35 12.34 -13.26
C ASP A 232 10.47 10.82 -13.14
N THR A 233 10.42 10.18 -14.30
CA THR A 233 10.49 8.73 -14.44
C THR A 233 11.79 8.15 -13.88
N LYS A 234 12.92 8.86 -13.95
CA LYS A 234 14.22 8.33 -13.54
C LYS A 234 14.25 8.16 -12.03
N SER A 235 13.92 9.20 -11.27
CA SER A 235 13.86 9.17 -9.81
C SER A 235 12.86 8.13 -9.30
N PHE A 236 11.72 8.01 -9.96
CA PHE A 236 10.73 6.98 -9.65
C PHE A 236 11.26 5.54 -9.87
N ARG A 237 11.94 5.29 -11.00
CA ARG A 237 12.58 3.99 -11.29
C ARG A 237 13.70 3.67 -10.31
N GLU A 238 14.52 4.66 -9.97
CA GLU A 238 15.58 4.53 -8.97
C GLU A 238 15.01 4.19 -7.60
N PHE A 239 13.94 4.86 -7.16
CA PHE A 239 13.28 4.56 -5.89
C PHE A 239 12.72 3.14 -5.84
N ASN A 240 12.10 2.68 -6.92
CA ASN A 240 11.50 1.34 -6.99
C ASN A 240 12.51 0.24 -7.33
N ASN A 241 13.73 0.59 -7.71
CA ASN A 241 14.73 -0.32 -8.25
C ASN A 241 14.23 -1.14 -9.47
N LEU A 242 13.48 -0.50 -10.37
CA LEU A 242 12.95 -1.15 -11.57
C LEU A 242 13.19 -0.29 -12.83
N ALA A 243 14.02 -0.76 -13.76
CA ALA A 243 14.41 0.05 -14.93
C ALA A 243 13.30 0.21 -15.98
N GLY A 244 12.40 -0.77 -16.09
CA GLY A 244 11.41 -0.87 -17.16
C GLY A 244 10.03 -0.29 -16.85
N ILE A 245 9.81 0.27 -15.66
CA ILE A 245 8.47 0.73 -15.28
C ILE A 245 8.15 2.10 -15.88
N ALA A 246 6.90 2.29 -16.30
CA ALA A 246 6.37 3.59 -16.67
C ALA A 246 6.15 4.46 -15.41
N CYS A 247 6.30 5.77 -15.58
CA CYS A 247 5.93 6.77 -14.59
C CYS A 247 4.41 6.99 -14.67
N SER A 248 3.66 6.14 -13.99
CA SER A 248 2.19 6.19 -13.96
C SER A 248 1.68 5.55 -12.69
N GLY A 249 0.77 6.22 -11.98
CA GLY A 249 0.15 5.70 -10.77
C GLY A 249 1.12 5.61 -9.58
N GLY A 250 0.83 4.66 -8.69
CA GLY A 250 1.58 4.39 -7.47
C GLY A 250 2.33 3.06 -7.51
N ARG A 251 3.21 2.87 -6.51
CA ARG A 251 3.82 1.58 -6.14
C ARG A 251 4.05 1.50 -4.64
N GLY A 252 3.45 0.51 -4.00
CA GLY A 252 3.59 0.18 -2.60
C GLY A 252 4.65 -0.90 -2.38
N GLY A 253 5.68 -0.56 -1.64
CA GLY A 253 6.72 -1.48 -1.17
C GLY A 253 6.76 -1.55 0.34
N ILE A 254 7.33 -2.62 0.89
CA ILE A 254 7.55 -2.78 2.34
C ILE A 254 8.35 -1.63 2.96
N TYR A 255 9.21 -0.95 2.18
CA TYR A 255 10.07 0.15 2.65
C TYR A 255 9.56 1.55 2.30
N GLY A 256 8.41 1.67 1.63
CA GLY A 256 7.83 2.96 1.25
C GLY A 256 6.90 2.85 0.04
N ILE A 257 6.17 3.93 -0.19
CA ILE A 257 5.22 4.09 -1.29
C ILE A 257 5.74 5.21 -2.20
N SER A 258 5.55 5.04 -3.50
CA SER A 258 5.95 6.04 -4.49
C SER A 258 4.84 6.34 -5.48
N PHE A 259 4.75 7.59 -5.93
CA PHE A 259 3.85 8.06 -6.98
C PHE A 259 4.64 8.83 -8.03
N CYS A 260 4.34 8.64 -9.31
CA CYS A 260 4.97 9.39 -10.40
C CYS A 260 3.94 10.25 -11.17
N ASP A 261 2.67 9.85 -11.10
CA ASP A 261 1.51 10.61 -11.53
C ASP A 261 0.32 10.08 -10.73
N PRO A 262 0.00 10.67 -9.55
CA PRO A 262 -0.97 10.08 -8.62
C PRO A 262 -2.41 10.11 -9.15
N SER A 263 -2.67 10.91 -10.18
CA SER A 263 -3.97 10.95 -10.86
C SER A 263 -3.81 11.17 -12.36
N PRO A 264 -4.39 10.32 -13.23
CA PRO A 264 -4.45 10.58 -14.67
C PRO A 264 -5.32 11.79 -15.02
N GLU A 265 -6.10 12.33 -14.07
CA GLU A 265 -6.83 13.58 -14.21
C GLU A 265 -5.83 14.74 -14.12
N LYS A 266 -5.35 15.17 -15.30
CA LYS A 266 -4.26 16.14 -15.51
C LYS A 266 -4.51 17.55 -14.97
N ASP A 267 -5.72 17.83 -14.47
CA ASP A 267 -6.03 19.11 -13.85
C ASP A 267 -5.62 19.04 -12.38
N MET A 268 -4.36 19.39 -12.10
CA MET A 268 -3.91 19.62 -10.73
C MET A 268 -4.64 20.85 -10.20
N ILE A 269 -5.74 20.60 -9.50
CA ILE A 269 -6.56 21.62 -8.88
C ILE A 269 -5.76 22.18 -7.69
N VAL A 270 -5.46 23.48 -7.73
CA VAL A 270 -4.92 24.17 -6.57
C VAL A 270 -6.00 24.19 -5.48
N GLU A 271 -5.60 23.85 -4.26
CA GLU A 271 -6.51 23.85 -3.12
C GLU A 271 -7.13 25.25 -2.95
N ASP A 272 -8.46 25.30 -2.96
CA ASP A 272 -9.20 26.56 -2.91
C ASP A 272 -9.29 27.08 -1.46
N PRO A 273 -9.13 28.39 -1.19
CA PRO A 273 -9.32 28.94 0.14
C PRO A 273 -10.77 28.93 0.64
N ASP A 274 -11.77 28.85 -0.26
CA ASP A 274 -13.19 28.73 0.11
C ASP A 274 -13.45 27.37 0.78
N PRO A 275 -13.90 27.33 2.05
CA PRO A 275 -14.07 26.08 2.79
C PRO A 275 -15.03 25.08 2.14
N GLU A 276 -16.08 25.55 1.46
CA GLU A 276 -17.06 24.67 0.79
C GLU A 276 -16.47 24.07 -0.49
N VAL A 277 -15.69 24.86 -1.24
CA VAL A 277 -14.98 24.39 -2.44
C VAL A 277 -13.85 23.43 -2.04
N LYS A 278 -13.06 23.76 -1.02
CA LYS A 278 -12.02 22.87 -0.48
C LYS A 278 -12.60 21.54 -0.04
N ARG A 279 -13.71 21.55 0.71
CA ARG A 279 -14.40 20.34 1.14
C ARG A 279 -14.85 19.50 -0.06
N TYR A 280 -15.34 20.14 -1.13
CA TYR A 280 -15.71 19.45 -2.35
C TYR A 280 -14.48 18.78 -2.99
N GLN A 281 -13.42 19.57 -3.23
CA GLN A 281 -12.16 19.09 -3.80
C GLN A 281 -11.64 17.87 -3.03
N HIS A 282 -11.61 17.92 -1.70
CA HIS A 282 -11.20 16.81 -0.83
C HIS A 282 -12.05 15.56 -1.02
N SER A 283 -13.38 15.70 -1.07
CA SER A 283 -14.31 14.57 -1.25
C SER A 283 -14.22 13.93 -2.64
N THR A 284 -13.82 14.71 -3.65
CA THR A 284 -13.71 14.24 -5.03
C THR A 284 -12.33 13.72 -5.40
N GLN A 285 -11.29 14.17 -4.72
CA GLN A 285 -9.89 13.95 -5.08
C GLN A 285 -9.53 12.44 -5.12
N PRO A 286 -8.92 11.93 -6.23
CA PRO A 286 -8.43 10.56 -6.48
C PRO A 286 -7.62 9.76 -5.43
N SER A 287 -7.87 9.88 -4.13
CA SER A 287 -7.08 9.25 -3.05
C SER A 287 -7.12 7.70 -3.00
N TYR A 288 -7.90 7.01 -3.85
CA TYR A 288 -8.05 5.53 -3.81
C TYR A 288 -6.70 4.88 -4.00
N MET A 289 -5.87 5.47 -4.87
CA MET A 289 -4.56 4.95 -5.19
C MET A 289 -3.66 4.93 -3.95
N VAL A 290 -3.82 5.87 -3.01
CA VAL A 290 -3.07 5.84 -1.75
C VAL A 290 -3.45 4.62 -0.92
N TYR A 291 -4.76 4.37 -0.74
CA TYR A 291 -5.24 3.19 -0.02
C TYR A 291 -4.84 1.88 -0.71
N HIS A 292 -4.86 1.86 -2.05
CA HIS A 292 -4.41 0.74 -2.87
C HIS A 292 -2.93 0.42 -2.61
N GLU A 293 -2.04 1.40 -2.73
CA GLU A 293 -0.60 1.18 -2.49
C GLU A 293 -0.26 0.89 -1.03
N ILE A 294 -1.00 1.48 -0.08
CA ILE A 294 -0.88 1.10 1.34
C ILE A 294 -1.25 -0.37 1.52
N THR A 295 -2.22 -0.88 0.77
CA THR A 295 -2.59 -2.30 0.81
C THR A 295 -1.44 -3.18 0.31
N HIS A 296 -0.76 -2.82 -0.79
CA HIS A 296 0.45 -3.53 -1.22
C HIS A 296 1.58 -3.50 -0.18
N HIS A 297 1.76 -2.38 0.51
CA HIS A 297 2.70 -2.29 1.62
C HIS A 297 2.35 -3.28 2.74
N MET A 298 1.09 -3.32 3.19
CA MET A 298 0.63 -4.26 4.22
C MET A 298 0.72 -5.73 3.78
N GLN A 299 0.38 -6.00 2.52
CA GLN A 299 0.48 -7.31 1.88
C GLN A 299 1.92 -7.86 1.93
N GLN A 300 2.92 -7.03 1.64
CA GLN A 300 4.33 -7.41 1.70
C GLN A 300 4.80 -7.68 3.14
N ILE A 301 4.37 -6.85 4.11
CA ILE A 301 4.66 -7.10 5.53
C ILE A 301 4.07 -8.45 5.96
N ARG A 302 2.80 -8.70 5.63
CA ARG A 302 2.11 -9.96 5.97
C ARG A 302 2.81 -11.18 5.38
N CYS A 303 3.11 -11.17 4.07
CA CYS A 303 3.84 -12.28 3.45
C CYS A 303 5.25 -12.44 4.07
N GLY A 304 5.94 -11.34 4.37
CA GLY A 304 7.23 -11.35 5.06
C GLY A 304 7.14 -12.05 6.42
N ALA A 305 6.16 -11.69 7.24
CA ALA A 305 5.91 -12.29 8.54
C ALA A 305 5.62 -13.80 8.47
N ILE A 306 4.77 -14.24 7.53
CA ILE A 306 4.44 -15.66 7.33
C ILE A 306 5.67 -16.50 7.00
N ARG A 307 6.59 -15.93 6.21
CA ARG A 307 7.76 -16.61 5.66
C ARG A 307 9.01 -16.48 6.54
N THR A 308 9.01 -15.56 7.50
CA THR A 308 10.17 -15.32 8.38
C THR A 308 10.59 -16.62 9.07
N GLY A 309 11.87 -16.96 8.98
CA GLY A 309 12.43 -18.19 9.58
C GLY A 309 12.06 -19.49 8.87
N LYS A 310 11.39 -19.44 7.70
CA LYS A 310 10.95 -20.63 6.96
C LYS A 310 11.59 -20.68 5.56
N ASN A 311 12.09 -21.85 5.18
CA ASN A 311 12.48 -22.14 3.80
C ASN A 311 11.23 -22.52 2.99
N GLN A 312 10.57 -21.52 2.42
CA GLN A 312 9.38 -21.69 1.59
C GLN A 312 9.70 -21.56 0.10
N PRO A 313 8.95 -22.23 -0.80
CA PRO A 313 9.02 -21.98 -2.24
C PRO A 313 8.81 -20.50 -2.60
N PRO A 314 9.21 -20.06 -3.81
CA PRO A 314 8.91 -18.72 -4.28
C PRO A 314 7.41 -18.39 -4.17
N ILE A 315 7.08 -17.13 -3.88
CA ILE A 315 5.70 -16.66 -3.85
C ILE A 315 5.09 -16.80 -5.24
N ALA A 316 3.90 -17.40 -5.33
CA ALA A 316 3.18 -17.66 -6.57
C ALA A 316 1.78 -17.03 -6.52
N GLN A 317 1.73 -15.72 -6.73
CA GLN A 317 0.48 -14.95 -6.71
C GLN A 317 0.16 -14.41 -8.12
N PRO A 318 -1.04 -14.70 -8.67
CA PRO A 318 -1.45 -14.12 -9.95
C PRO A 318 -1.82 -12.64 -9.76
N ALA A 319 -1.66 -11.84 -10.82
CA ALA A 319 -1.90 -10.40 -10.77
C ALA A 319 -3.32 -10.04 -10.30
N TRP A 320 -4.35 -10.78 -10.75
CA TRP A 320 -5.74 -10.52 -10.32
C TRP A 320 -5.95 -10.71 -8.81
N LEU A 321 -5.14 -11.56 -8.14
CA LEU A 321 -5.21 -11.71 -6.69
C LEU A 321 -4.52 -10.53 -6.00
N VAL A 322 -3.32 -10.14 -6.46
CA VAL A 322 -2.52 -9.06 -5.86
C VAL A 322 -3.21 -7.71 -6.02
N GLU A 323 -3.51 -7.34 -7.26
CA GLU A 323 -4.15 -6.07 -7.60
C GLU A 323 -5.62 -6.06 -7.13
N GLY A 324 -6.33 -7.18 -7.31
CA GLY A 324 -7.73 -7.30 -6.90
C GLY A 324 -7.93 -7.16 -5.41
N HIS A 325 -7.05 -7.75 -4.59
CA HIS A 325 -7.09 -7.61 -3.15
C HIS A 325 -6.79 -6.16 -2.71
N ALA A 326 -5.83 -5.50 -3.35
CA ALA A 326 -5.54 -4.09 -3.10
C ALA A 326 -6.72 -3.18 -3.47
N GLU A 327 -7.32 -3.37 -4.65
CA GLU A 327 -8.52 -2.64 -5.08
C GLU A 327 -9.72 -2.88 -4.17
N PHE A 328 -9.90 -4.13 -3.74
CA PHE A 328 -10.99 -4.51 -2.86
C PHE A 328 -10.84 -3.86 -1.48
N ILE A 329 -9.65 -3.82 -0.88
CA ILE A 329 -9.50 -3.15 0.42
C ILE A 329 -9.54 -1.63 0.27
N ALA A 330 -9.00 -1.08 -0.83
CA ALA A 330 -8.99 0.36 -1.09
C ALA A 330 -10.40 0.97 -1.09
N HIS A 331 -11.44 0.22 -1.49
CA HIS A 331 -12.81 0.75 -1.46
C HIS A 331 -13.30 1.09 -0.04
N PHE A 332 -12.75 0.49 1.03
CA PHE A 332 -13.12 0.89 2.39
C PHE A 332 -12.59 2.28 2.75
N GLY A 333 -11.43 2.64 2.19
CA GLY A 333 -10.87 4.00 2.27
C GLY A 333 -11.54 4.95 1.31
N TRP A 334 -12.07 4.47 0.19
CA TRP A 334 -12.87 5.28 -0.71
C TRP A 334 -14.08 4.55 -1.30
N PRO A 335 -15.24 4.61 -0.63
CA PRO A 335 -16.41 3.79 -0.95
C PRO A 335 -16.93 3.91 -2.40
N LYS A 336 -16.86 5.11 -2.98
CA LYS A 336 -17.35 5.34 -4.35
C LYS A 336 -16.60 4.55 -5.42
N HIS A 337 -15.37 4.10 -5.12
CA HIS A 337 -14.57 3.26 -6.02
C HIS A 337 -15.28 1.95 -6.39
N LYS A 338 -16.07 1.39 -5.48
CA LYS A 338 -16.91 0.21 -5.77
C LYS A 338 -17.86 0.48 -6.93
N GLY A 339 -18.54 1.63 -6.91
CA GLY A 339 -19.42 2.05 -8.00
C GLY A 339 -18.67 2.18 -9.32
N THR A 340 -17.50 2.83 -9.31
CA THR A 340 -16.65 2.98 -10.49
C THR A 340 -16.25 1.63 -11.11
N LYS A 341 -15.80 0.66 -10.32
CA LYS A 341 -15.42 -0.68 -10.84
C LYS A 341 -16.62 -1.43 -11.44
N TYR A 342 -17.80 -1.35 -10.83
CA TYR A 342 -18.99 -2.00 -11.38
C TYR A 342 -19.53 -1.28 -12.64
N ARG A 343 -19.39 0.05 -12.73
CA ARG A 343 -19.64 0.79 -13.97
C ARG A 343 -18.67 0.36 -15.07
N GLU A 344 -17.37 0.30 -14.79
CA GLU A 344 -16.36 -0.18 -15.73
C GLU A 344 -16.68 -1.59 -16.25
N TYR A 345 -17.12 -2.49 -15.36
CA TYR A 345 -17.59 -3.82 -15.77
C TYR A 345 -18.79 -3.75 -16.72
N TYR A 346 -19.81 -2.97 -16.37
CA TYR A 346 -21.01 -2.80 -17.18
C TYR A 346 -20.67 -2.26 -18.58
N GLU A 347 -19.88 -1.19 -18.65
CA GLU A 347 -19.52 -0.53 -19.90
C GLU A 347 -18.57 -1.38 -20.76
N ASN A 348 -17.60 -2.05 -20.15
CA ASN A 348 -16.59 -2.80 -20.90
C ASN A 348 -16.99 -4.22 -21.27
N PHE A 349 -17.89 -4.87 -20.51
CA PHE A 349 -18.25 -6.27 -20.74
C PHE A 349 -19.71 -6.44 -21.13
N ILE A 350 -20.65 -5.75 -20.48
CA ILE A 350 -22.08 -5.89 -20.78
C ILE A 350 -22.41 -5.15 -22.08
N LEU A 351 -22.17 -3.84 -22.15
CA LEU A 351 -22.52 -3.03 -23.32
C LEU A 351 -21.72 -3.45 -24.56
N LYS A 352 -20.42 -3.71 -24.40
CA LYS A 352 -19.53 -4.18 -25.48
C LYS A 352 -19.61 -5.68 -25.77
N LYS A 353 -20.48 -6.43 -25.07
CA LYS A 353 -20.66 -7.89 -25.22
C LYS A 353 -19.34 -8.68 -25.17
N SER A 354 -18.41 -8.23 -24.32
CA SER A 354 -17.10 -8.85 -24.11
C SER A 354 -17.13 -9.86 -22.96
N LYS A 355 -16.14 -10.75 -22.89
CA LYS A 355 -16.04 -11.75 -21.81
C LYS A 355 -14.96 -11.40 -20.80
N LEU A 356 -15.34 -11.31 -19.53
CA LEU A 356 -14.41 -11.17 -18.41
C LEU A 356 -13.65 -12.50 -18.21
N GLN A 357 -12.33 -12.42 -18.09
CA GLN A 357 -11.45 -13.57 -17.83
C GLN A 357 -10.47 -13.20 -16.73
N LEU A 358 -10.44 -13.95 -15.61
CA LEU A 358 -9.66 -13.58 -14.43
C LEU A 358 -8.17 -13.39 -14.73
N GLU A 359 -7.60 -14.25 -15.58
CA GLU A 359 -6.15 -14.24 -15.88
C GLU A 359 -5.76 -13.37 -17.08
N ARG A 360 -6.73 -12.84 -17.85
CA ARG A 360 -6.45 -12.10 -19.11
C ARG A 360 -7.03 -10.70 -19.17
N SER A 361 -8.10 -10.45 -18.43
CA SER A 361 -8.67 -9.12 -18.29
C SER A 361 -7.79 -8.26 -17.39
N ASP A 362 -8.09 -6.97 -17.36
CA ASP A 362 -7.45 -6.03 -16.44
C ASP A 362 -7.47 -6.57 -15.00
N PRO A 363 -6.30 -6.82 -14.37
CA PRO A 363 -6.23 -7.48 -13.07
C PRO A 363 -6.85 -6.66 -11.94
N TYR A 364 -6.88 -5.33 -12.08
CA TYR A 364 -7.52 -4.43 -11.14
C TYR A 364 -9.04 -4.63 -11.12
N LEU A 365 -9.68 -4.60 -12.29
CA LEU A 365 -11.13 -4.83 -12.41
C LEU A 365 -11.53 -6.28 -12.15
N ALA A 366 -10.92 -7.24 -12.85
CA ALA A 366 -11.28 -8.65 -12.71
C ALA A 366 -11.00 -9.17 -11.29
N GLY A 367 -9.89 -8.74 -10.71
CA GLY A 367 -9.51 -9.03 -9.34
C GLY A 367 -10.48 -8.44 -8.32
N PHE A 368 -10.84 -7.15 -8.46
CA PHE A 368 -11.82 -6.52 -7.57
C PHE A 368 -13.15 -7.28 -7.55
N LEU A 369 -13.70 -7.61 -8.72
CA LEU A 369 -14.95 -8.35 -8.84
C LEU A 369 -14.86 -9.75 -8.22
N ALA A 370 -13.72 -10.43 -8.40
CA ALA A 370 -13.47 -11.73 -7.79
C ALA A 370 -13.40 -11.64 -6.26
N MET A 371 -12.71 -10.65 -5.71
CA MET A 371 -12.61 -10.44 -4.27
C MET A 371 -13.97 -10.06 -3.65
N ASP A 372 -14.72 -9.15 -4.28
CA ASP A 372 -16.06 -8.77 -3.82
C ASP A 372 -17.02 -9.97 -3.86
N PHE A 373 -16.94 -10.81 -4.89
CA PHE A 373 -17.70 -12.06 -4.95
C PHE A 373 -17.29 -13.06 -3.85
N ILE A 374 -15.99 -13.28 -3.63
CA ILE A 374 -15.51 -14.18 -2.59
C ILE A 374 -15.93 -13.68 -1.21
N SER A 375 -15.82 -12.37 -0.97
CA SER A 375 -16.27 -11.71 0.25
C SER A 375 -17.75 -11.98 0.51
N GLN A 376 -18.61 -11.77 -0.48
CA GLN A 376 -20.04 -11.93 -0.33
C GLN A 376 -20.48 -13.39 -0.18
N LYS A 377 -19.87 -14.32 -0.94
CA LYS A 377 -20.27 -15.73 -0.95
C LYS A 377 -19.63 -16.55 0.17
N TYR A 378 -18.37 -16.26 0.50
CA TYR A 378 -17.56 -17.09 1.40
C TYR A 378 -16.99 -16.33 2.62
N GLY A 379 -17.07 -15.00 2.65
CA GLY A 379 -16.58 -14.16 3.74
C GLY A 379 -15.12 -13.70 3.57
N ASN A 380 -14.79 -12.57 4.20
CA ASN A 380 -13.45 -11.94 4.12
C ASN A 380 -12.31 -12.84 4.62
N SER A 381 -12.58 -13.70 5.62
CA SER A 381 -11.56 -14.63 6.13
C SER A 381 -11.02 -15.55 5.04
N LYS A 382 -11.81 -15.86 4.01
CA LYS A 382 -11.35 -16.71 2.90
C LYS A 382 -10.42 -15.99 1.94
N ILE A 383 -10.55 -14.68 1.78
CA ILE A 383 -9.59 -13.86 1.03
C ILE A 383 -8.25 -13.87 1.77
N ARG A 384 -8.27 -13.66 3.08
CA ARG A 384 -7.08 -13.75 3.93
C ARG A 384 -6.42 -15.14 3.84
N ASP A 385 -7.19 -16.22 3.98
CA ASP A 385 -6.65 -17.57 3.93
C ASP A 385 -6.02 -17.87 2.54
N LEU A 386 -6.64 -17.40 1.44
CA LEU A 386 -6.05 -17.49 0.08
C LEU A 386 -4.74 -16.70 -0.04
N TRP A 387 -4.72 -15.49 0.51
CA TRP A 387 -3.52 -14.66 0.54
C TRP A 387 -2.38 -15.38 1.27
N ASP A 388 -2.66 -15.88 2.48
CA ASP A 388 -1.68 -16.56 3.31
C ASP A 388 -1.12 -17.81 2.63
N LYS A 389 -1.97 -18.64 2.02
CA LYS A 389 -1.53 -19.85 1.29
C LYS A 389 -0.61 -19.54 0.12
N THR A 390 -0.94 -18.51 -0.65
CA THR A 390 -0.09 -18.10 -1.78
C THR A 390 1.22 -17.43 -1.31
N CYS A 391 1.23 -16.73 -0.15
CA CYS A 391 2.47 -16.28 0.50
C CYS A 391 3.35 -17.45 0.94
N GLU A 392 2.78 -18.58 1.36
CA GLU A 392 3.52 -19.83 1.68
C GLU A 392 4.13 -20.48 0.43
N GLY A 393 3.78 -20.02 -0.78
CA GLY A 393 4.28 -20.55 -2.05
C GLY A 393 3.39 -21.64 -2.66
N GLU A 394 2.18 -21.83 -2.13
CA GLU A 394 1.17 -22.68 -2.76
C GLU A 394 0.69 -22.04 -4.08
N SER A 395 0.48 -22.85 -5.13
CA SER A 395 -0.09 -22.36 -6.38
C SER A 395 -1.54 -21.93 -6.19
N ILE A 396 -2.00 -20.98 -7.01
CA ILE A 396 -3.35 -20.43 -6.88
C ILE A 396 -4.46 -21.49 -6.95
N ASP A 397 -4.36 -22.49 -7.83
CA ASP A 397 -5.36 -23.55 -7.93
C ASP A 397 -5.39 -24.45 -6.69
N SER A 398 -4.22 -24.73 -6.10
CA SER A 398 -4.12 -25.52 -4.88
C SER A 398 -4.69 -24.75 -3.69
N ALA A 399 -4.37 -23.45 -3.58
CA ALA A 399 -4.94 -22.57 -2.57
C ALA A 399 -6.47 -22.43 -2.70
N LEU A 400 -6.99 -22.27 -3.92
CA LEU A 400 -8.43 -22.24 -4.17
C LEU A 400 -9.12 -23.57 -3.82
N ARG A 401 -8.46 -24.70 -4.07
CA ARG A 401 -8.99 -26.01 -3.71
C ARG A 401 -9.06 -26.19 -2.21
N SER A 402 -8.02 -25.79 -1.48
CA SER A 402 -7.97 -25.94 -0.02
C SER A 402 -8.90 -24.96 0.71
N VAL A 403 -8.99 -23.72 0.25
CA VAL A 403 -9.74 -22.65 0.94
C VAL A 403 -11.22 -22.61 0.55
N LEU A 404 -11.54 -22.82 -0.74
CA LEU A 404 -12.88 -22.63 -1.31
C LEU A 404 -13.48 -23.90 -1.95
N ASN A 405 -12.77 -25.03 -1.95
CA ASN A 405 -13.15 -26.22 -2.73
C ASN A 405 -13.41 -25.87 -4.22
N SER A 406 -12.51 -25.07 -4.79
CA SER A 406 -12.61 -24.51 -6.14
C SER A 406 -11.27 -24.59 -6.89
N ASN A 407 -11.23 -24.01 -8.09
CA ASN A 407 -10.04 -23.74 -8.90
C ASN A 407 -10.31 -22.46 -9.72
N VAL A 408 -9.33 -21.96 -10.46
CA VAL A 408 -9.49 -20.69 -11.21
C VAL A 408 -10.66 -20.76 -12.20
N SER A 409 -10.79 -21.86 -12.95
CA SER A 409 -11.88 -22.02 -13.93
C SER A 409 -13.27 -22.03 -13.29
N LYS A 410 -13.43 -22.75 -12.18
CA LYS A 410 -14.69 -22.83 -11.42
C LYS A 410 -15.01 -21.49 -10.76
N LEU A 411 -14.02 -20.82 -10.15
CA LEU A 411 -14.19 -19.48 -9.60
C LEU A 411 -14.66 -18.49 -10.67
N GLN A 412 -14.05 -18.51 -11.87
CA GLN A 412 -14.47 -17.67 -12.98
C GLN A 412 -15.91 -17.96 -13.41
N SER A 413 -16.28 -19.24 -13.54
CA SER A 413 -17.65 -19.62 -13.91
C SER A 413 -18.68 -19.16 -12.87
N ASP A 414 -18.38 -19.37 -11.58
CA ASP A 414 -19.23 -18.95 -10.46
C ASP A 414 -19.38 -17.42 -10.43
N LEU A 415 -18.28 -16.67 -10.61
CA LEU A 415 -18.29 -15.21 -10.68
C LEU A 415 -19.16 -14.72 -11.84
N LEU A 416 -19.00 -15.28 -13.03
CA LEU A 416 -19.79 -14.89 -14.20
C LEU A 416 -21.28 -15.18 -14.00
N SER A 417 -21.62 -16.29 -13.35
CA SER A 417 -23.01 -16.60 -13.00
C SER A 417 -23.59 -15.56 -12.03
N TYR A 418 -22.83 -15.16 -11.02
CA TYR A 418 -23.22 -14.11 -10.08
C TYR A 418 -23.39 -12.76 -10.77
N LEU A 419 -22.42 -12.31 -11.57
CA LEU A 419 -22.53 -11.04 -12.30
C LEU A 419 -23.70 -11.06 -13.29
N GLY A 420 -23.98 -12.23 -13.89
CA GLY A 420 -25.15 -12.44 -14.74
C GLY A 420 -26.48 -12.24 -14.01
N SER A 421 -26.61 -12.71 -12.76
CA SER A 421 -27.82 -12.47 -11.96
C SER A 421 -27.99 -11.02 -11.52
N GLU A 422 -26.88 -10.28 -11.37
CA GLU A 422 -26.89 -8.88 -10.93
C GLU A 422 -27.08 -7.87 -12.08
N THR A 423 -26.93 -8.30 -13.34
CA THR A 423 -26.79 -7.40 -14.50
C THR A 423 -27.96 -6.41 -14.65
N LYS A 424 -29.20 -6.84 -14.36
CA LYS A 424 -30.39 -6.00 -14.54
C LYS A 424 -30.38 -4.78 -13.61
N ASP A 425 -29.99 -4.97 -12.36
CA ASP A 425 -30.03 -3.94 -11.33
C ASP A 425 -28.70 -3.19 -11.21
N LEU A 426 -27.67 -3.61 -11.95
CA LEU A 426 -26.33 -3.06 -11.82
C LEU A 426 -26.24 -1.55 -12.11
N PRO A 427 -26.93 -0.99 -13.13
CA PRO A 427 -26.98 0.45 -13.34
C PRO A 427 -27.47 1.23 -12.13
N ALA A 428 -28.42 0.67 -11.39
CA ALA A 428 -28.91 1.29 -10.17
C ALA A 428 -27.88 1.27 -9.05
N LYS A 429 -27.28 0.10 -8.83
CA LYS A 429 -26.35 -0.11 -7.73
C LYS A 429 -25.09 0.74 -7.86
N PHE A 430 -24.50 0.83 -9.06
CA PHE A 430 -23.27 1.63 -9.20
C PHE A 430 -23.53 3.13 -9.02
N LEU A 431 -24.71 3.66 -9.41
CA LEU A 431 -25.04 5.07 -9.18
C LEU A 431 -25.18 5.38 -7.68
N GLU A 432 -25.77 4.46 -6.91
CA GLU A 432 -25.87 4.57 -5.45
C GLU A 432 -24.49 4.48 -4.80
N TRP A 433 -23.63 3.55 -5.24
CA TRP A 433 -22.30 3.41 -4.66
C TRP A 433 -21.40 4.61 -4.96
N GLU A 434 -21.51 5.22 -6.15
CA GLU A 434 -20.69 6.37 -6.57
C GLU A 434 -20.89 7.65 -5.75
N ILE A 435 -22.02 7.76 -5.05
CA ILE A 435 -22.33 8.94 -4.24
C ILE A 435 -21.92 8.79 -2.77
N ILE A 436 -21.55 7.58 -2.34
CA ILE A 436 -21.14 7.33 -0.95
C ILE A 436 -19.87 8.12 -0.64
N GLY A 437 -19.95 8.95 0.41
CA GLY A 437 -18.84 9.79 0.87
C GLY A 437 -18.71 11.13 0.13
N THR A 438 -19.59 11.41 -0.85
CA THR A 438 -19.66 12.74 -1.48
C THR A 438 -20.40 13.75 -0.58
N ILE A 439 -20.28 15.04 -0.90
CA ILE A 439 -21.00 16.09 -0.17
C ILE A 439 -22.50 15.93 -0.39
N THR A 440 -23.25 15.98 0.71
CA THR A 440 -24.72 16.07 0.67
C THR A 440 -25.15 17.53 0.50
N LEU A 441 -25.81 17.85 -0.61
CA LEU A 441 -26.42 19.16 -0.86
C LEU A 441 -27.76 19.23 -0.13
N PRO A 442 -27.98 20.17 0.79
CA PRO A 442 -29.25 20.27 1.50
C PRO A 442 -30.37 20.76 0.59
N PHE A 443 -31.61 20.39 0.90
CA PHE A 443 -32.77 20.98 0.24
C PHE A 443 -32.90 22.47 0.55
N ALA A 444 -33.37 23.25 -0.42
CA ALA A 444 -33.68 24.66 -0.24
C ALA A 444 -34.91 24.87 0.66
N PHE A 445 -35.88 23.96 0.57
CA PHE A 445 -37.14 23.99 1.28
C PHE A 445 -37.34 22.71 2.10
N SER A 446 -37.93 22.83 3.28
CA SER A 446 -38.18 21.70 4.19
C SER A 446 -39.12 20.65 3.61
N GLU A 447 -40.07 21.09 2.79
CA GLU A 447 -41.15 20.33 2.17
C GLU A 447 -40.62 19.28 1.18
N ALA A 448 -39.43 19.52 0.61
CA ALA A 448 -38.77 18.58 -0.28
C ALA A 448 -38.38 17.27 0.42
N SER A 449 -38.15 17.31 1.73
CA SER A 449 -37.72 16.12 2.50
C SER A 449 -38.81 15.05 2.61
N SER A 450 -40.08 15.44 2.66
CA SER A 450 -41.24 14.55 2.78
C SER A 450 -41.87 14.17 1.43
N PHE A 451 -41.35 14.69 0.33
CA PHE A 451 -41.94 14.49 -0.99
C PHE A 451 -41.69 13.06 -1.51
N LYS A 452 -42.75 12.39 -1.94
CA LYS A 452 -42.72 11.02 -2.48
C LYS A 452 -42.52 11.04 -3.98
N THR A 453 -41.30 10.79 -4.42
CA THR A 453 -40.90 10.85 -5.83
C THR A 453 -41.54 9.77 -6.68
N GLU A 454 -41.91 8.64 -6.09
CA GLU A 454 -42.58 7.52 -6.76
C GLU A 454 -43.95 7.93 -7.32
N GLU A 455 -44.66 8.83 -6.63
CA GLU A 455 -45.97 9.31 -7.06
C GLU A 455 -45.90 10.07 -8.40
N LEU A 456 -44.78 10.77 -8.66
CA LEU A 456 -44.54 11.40 -9.96
C LEU A 456 -44.25 10.40 -11.06
N ALA A 457 -43.44 9.38 -10.78
CA ALA A 457 -43.08 8.36 -11.78
C ALA A 457 -44.29 7.53 -12.24
N GLU A 458 -45.33 7.43 -11.41
CA GLU A 458 -46.57 6.70 -11.71
C GLU A 458 -47.70 7.58 -12.23
N LEU A 459 -47.47 8.88 -12.39
CA LEU A 459 -48.47 9.87 -12.79
C LEU A 459 -48.83 9.76 -14.29
N ILE A 460 -49.67 8.78 -14.63
CA ILE A 460 -50.02 8.44 -16.03
C ILE A 460 -51.39 8.94 -16.48
N ASN A 461 -52.25 9.39 -15.56
CA ASN A 461 -53.65 9.75 -15.85
C ASN A 461 -54.02 11.13 -15.28
N ILE A 462 -53.39 12.20 -15.77
CA ILE A 462 -53.89 13.57 -15.54
C ILE A 462 -54.91 13.91 -16.64
N THR A 463 -56.08 14.42 -16.23
CA THR A 463 -57.12 14.92 -17.15
C THR A 463 -57.33 16.42 -17.06
N ASP A 464 -56.97 17.04 -15.92
CA ASP A 464 -57.07 18.48 -15.71
C ASP A 464 -55.68 19.11 -15.66
N PRO A 465 -55.36 20.10 -16.53
CA PRO A 465 -54.11 20.84 -16.47
C PRO A 465 -53.78 21.39 -15.07
N SER A 466 -54.77 21.84 -14.28
CA SER A 466 -54.51 22.40 -12.94
C SER A 466 -53.93 21.39 -11.96
N SER A 467 -54.12 20.09 -12.23
CA SER A 467 -53.61 18.98 -11.43
C SER A 467 -52.16 18.62 -11.76
N ILE A 468 -51.50 19.28 -12.72
CA ILE A 468 -50.07 19.09 -12.98
C ILE A 468 -49.27 19.62 -11.77
N PRO A 469 -48.49 18.77 -11.09
CA PRO A 469 -47.80 19.15 -9.85
C PRO A 469 -46.68 20.16 -10.12
N ASP A 470 -46.45 21.05 -9.14
CA ASP A 470 -45.30 21.95 -9.16
C ASP A 470 -44.07 21.23 -8.58
N ILE A 471 -43.18 20.80 -9.47
CA ILE A 471 -41.99 20.03 -9.10
C ILE A 471 -40.78 20.92 -8.73
N ARG A 472 -40.90 22.25 -8.73
CA ARG A 472 -39.77 23.14 -8.42
C ARG A 472 -39.31 23.03 -6.97
N ILE A 473 -40.25 23.01 -6.02
CA ILE A 473 -39.94 22.94 -4.58
C ILE A 473 -39.33 21.58 -4.20
N PRO A 474 -39.95 20.43 -4.57
CA PRO A 474 -39.46 19.10 -4.16
C PRO A 474 -38.06 18.70 -4.61
N PHE A 475 -37.52 19.36 -5.63
CA PHE A 475 -36.20 19.08 -6.20
C PHE A 475 -35.22 20.25 -6.01
N SER A 476 -35.61 21.28 -5.27
CA SER A 476 -34.75 22.45 -5.05
C SER A 476 -33.65 22.15 -4.03
N LEU A 477 -32.39 22.24 -4.46
CA LEU A 477 -31.19 22.08 -3.64
C LEU A 477 -30.48 23.43 -3.44
N LYS A 478 -29.86 23.62 -2.27
CA LYS A 478 -28.98 24.77 -2.00
C LYS A 478 -27.63 24.53 -2.66
N VAL A 479 -27.38 25.22 -3.76
CA VAL A 479 -26.15 25.09 -4.58
C VAL A 479 -25.40 26.41 -4.73
N GLU A 480 -25.89 27.49 -4.12
CA GLU A 480 -25.44 28.86 -4.34
C GLU A 480 -23.97 29.08 -3.98
N SER A 481 -23.47 28.41 -2.93
CA SER A 481 -22.06 28.49 -2.52
C SER A 481 -21.10 27.84 -3.51
N LEU A 482 -21.58 26.89 -4.32
CA LEU A 482 -20.81 26.02 -5.22
C LEU A 482 -21.01 26.37 -6.70
N LYS A 483 -22.16 26.94 -7.05
CA LYS A 483 -22.53 27.34 -8.41
C LYS A 483 -21.46 28.27 -9.00
N GLY A 484 -21.00 27.94 -10.21
CA GLY A 484 -19.95 28.69 -10.91
C GLY A 484 -18.53 28.39 -10.45
N LYS A 485 -18.35 27.76 -9.29
CA LYS A 485 -17.04 27.43 -8.72
C LYS A 485 -16.61 25.99 -8.98
N VAL A 486 -17.56 25.06 -8.90
CA VAL A 486 -17.30 23.62 -9.06
C VAL A 486 -18.25 22.97 -10.05
N GLU A 487 -17.83 21.83 -10.59
CA GLU A 487 -18.64 20.94 -11.41
C GLU A 487 -18.36 19.49 -10.99
N GLY A 488 -19.41 18.67 -10.88
CA GLY A 488 -19.30 17.24 -10.66
C GLY A 488 -20.38 16.65 -9.75
N VAL A 489 -20.04 15.58 -9.04
CA VAL A 489 -21.01 14.66 -8.39
C VAL A 489 -21.18 14.96 -6.91
N PHE A 490 -22.44 14.98 -6.48
CA PHE A 490 -22.90 15.21 -5.12
C PHE A 490 -24.02 14.22 -4.78
N GLN A 491 -24.42 14.25 -3.52
CA GLN A 491 -25.53 13.48 -2.99
C GLN A 491 -26.69 14.40 -2.59
N SER A 492 -27.93 14.03 -2.88
CA SER A 492 -29.11 14.69 -2.30
C SER A 492 -29.41 14.14 -0.90
N PRO A 493 -30.22 14.82 -0.06
CA PRO A 493 -30.60 14.30 1.25
C PRO A 493 -31.42 13.01 1.16
N ARG A 494 -32.06 12.75 0.01
CA ARG A 494 -32.75 11.49 -0.31
C ARG A 494 -31.81 10.41 -0.86
N LYS A 495 -30.50 10.61 -0.84
CA LYS A 495 -29.48 9.73 -1.43
C LYS A 495 -29.63 9.55 -2.94
N GLU A 496 -30.07 10.60 -3.63
CA GLU A 496 -30.06 10.63 -5.10
C GLU A 496 -28.72 11.16 -5.59
N ARG A 497 -28.27 10.72 -6.77
CA ARG A 497 -27.08 11.27 -7.41
C ARG A 497 -27.40 12.64 -7.99
N VAL A 498 -26.59 13.63 -7.65
CA VAL A 498 -26.73 15.00 -8.17
C VAL A 498 -25.48 15.34 -8.96
N TYR A 499 -25.62 15.65 -10.25
CA TYR A 499 -24.54 16.25 -11.05
C TYR A 499 -24.77 17.76 -11.15
N LEU A 500 -23.88 18.57 -10.57
CA LEU A 500 -23.90 20.02 -10.68
C LEU A 500 -22.99 20.45 -11.84
N PHE A 501 -23.55 21.13 -12.82
CA PHE A 501 -22.81 21.74 -13.93
C PHE A 501 -22.28 23.11 -13.55
N LYS A 502 -21.18 23.54 -14.19
CA LYS A 502 -20.54 24.84 -13.91
C LYS A 502 -21.47 26.05 -14.10
N ASN A 503 -22.44 25.97 -15.00
CA ASN A 503 -23.44 27.04 -15.21
C ASN A 503 -24.51 27.13 -14.09
N GLY A 504 -24.49 26.21 -13.12
CA GLY A 504 -25.45 26.14 -12.02
C GLY A 504 -26.71 25.33 -12.31
N THR A 505 -26.83 24.73 -13.49
CA THR A 505 -27.79 23.65 -13.71
C THR A 505 -27.36 22.46 -12.84
N TYR A 506 -28.31 21.77 -12.22
CA TYR A 506 -28.03 20.47 -11.60
C TYR A 506 -29.05 19.43 -12.01
N ARG A 507 -28.58 18.19 -12.04
CA ARG A 507 -29.34 17.04 -12.48
C ARG A 507 -29.39 16.00 -11.37
N LEU A 508 -30.59 15.71 -10.87
CA LEU A 508 -30.83 14.55 -10.00
C LEU A 508 -31.08 13.32 -10.87
N GLU A 509 -30.42 12.23 -10.55
CA GLU A 509 -30.50 10.98 -11.30
C GLU A 509 -30.78 9.82 -10.36
N THR A 510 -31.80 9.03 -10.74
CA THR A 510 -32.06 7.71 -10.19
C THR A 510 -32.27 6.74 -11.35
N PRO A 511 -32.36 5.43 -11.09
CA PRO A 511 -32.69 4.45 -12.11
C PRO A 511 -34.10 4.63 -12.68
N LYS A 512 -35.00 5.29 -11.93
CA LYS A 512 -36.43 5.41 -12.27
C LYS A 512 -36.78 6.74 -12.92
N TYR A 513 -36.00 7.78 -12.65
CA TYR A 513 -36.25 9.12 -13.15
C TYR A 513 -35.00 9.99 -13.15
N GLN A 514 -35.07 11.06 -13.92
CA GLN A 514 -34.11 12.15 -13.96
C GLN A 514 -34.84 13.47 -13.73
N VAL A 515 -34.23 14.38 -12.97
CA VAL A 515 -34.71 15.76 -12.84
C VAL A 515 -33.60 16.74 -13.21
N ASN A 516 -33.88 17.69 -14.09
CA ASN A 516 -32.96 18.80 -14.38
C ASN A 516 -33.54 20.09 -13.81
N VAL A 517 -32.75 20.81 -13.02
CA VAL A 517 -33.10 22.12 -12.49
C VAL A 517 -32.15 23.15 -13.10
N PHE A 518 -32.73 24.13 -13.80
CA PHE A 518 -32.01 25.17 -14.51
C PHE A 518 -31.92 26.46 -13.67
N PRO A 519 -30.90 27.31 -13.90
CA PRO A 519 -30.72 28.58 -13.18
C PRO A 519 -31.89 29.57 -13.24
N ASP A 520 -32.71 29.49 -14.27
CA ASP A 520 -33.90 30.35 -14.48
C ASP A 520 -35.13 29.84 -13.70
N GLY A 521 -34.99 28.78 -12.92
CA GLY A 521 -36.07 28.13 -12.16
C GLY A 521 -36.87 27.11 -12.97
N THR A 522 -36.52 26.88 -14.25
CA THR A 522 -37.11 25.80 -15.03
C THR A 522 -36.70 24.46 -14.42
N THR A 523 -37.66 23.55 -14.23
CA THR A 523 -37.43 22.19 -13.70
C THR A 523 -38.10 21.17 -14.60
N SER A 524 -37.36 20.17 -15.07
CA SER A 524 -37.88 19.06 -15.87
C SER A 524 -37.69 17.73 -15.16
N PHE A 525 -38.76 16.97 -15.01
CA PHE A 525 -38.77 15.59 -14.53
C PHE A 525 -39.05 14.66 -15.71
N THR A 526 -38.31 13.56 -15.81
CA THR A 526 -38.50 12.52 -16.82
C THR A 526 -38.40 11.16 -16.17
N SER A 527 -39.36 10.28 -16.46
CA SER A 527 -39.37 8.86 -16.08
C SER A 527 -39.66 8.00 -17.32
N GLU A 528 -39.69 6.67 -17.16
CA GLU A 528 -40.11 5.77 -18.25
C GLU A 528 -41.56 6.03 -18.70
N LYS A 529 -42.43 6.47 -17.79
CA LYS A 529 -43.88 6.55 -18.02
C LYS A 529 -44.35 7.95 -18.42
N ASN A 530 -43.71 9.00 -17.92
CA ASN A 530 -44.12 10.38 -18.15
C ASN A 530 -42.96 11.38 -18.04
N SER A 531 -43.20 12.61 -18.49
CA SER A 531 -42.39 13.78 -18.19
C SER A 531 -43.22 14.96 -17.71
N ILE A 532 -42.62 15.82 -16.90
CA ILE A 532 -43.20 17.07 -16.40
C ILE A 532 -42.18 18.17 -16.60
N THR A 533 -42.58 19.32 -17.14
CA THR A 533 -41.73 20.52 -17.22
C THR A 533 -42.46 21.68 -16.57
N VAL A 534 -41.80 22.34 -15.62
CA VAL A 534 -42.30 23.56 -14.98
C VAL A 534 -41.32 24.68 -15.30
N TRP A 535 -41.76 25.68 -16.06
CA TRP A 535 -40.93 26.84 -16.39
C TRP A 535 -40.85 27.81 -15.21
N GLY A 536 -39.81 28.66 -15.19
CA GLY A 536 -39.65 29.69 -14.15
C GLY A 536 -40.86 30.62 -13.98
N THR A 537 -41.62 30.83 -15.06
CA THR A 537 -42.88 31.61 -15.08
C THR A 537 -44.07 30.92 -14.38
N GLY A 538 -43.94 29.65 -14.01
CA GLY A 538 -45.00 28.86 -13.38
C GLY A 538 -45.89 28.08 -14.36
N THR A 539 -45.69 28.22 -15.68
CA THR A 539 -46.29 27.32 -16.69
C THR A 539 -45.87 25.89 -16.42
N ARG A 540 -46.78 24.92 -16.57
CA ARG A 540 -46.50 23.50 -16.35
C ARG A 540 -46.96 22.68 -17.54
N LYS A 541 -46.15 21.74 -17.97
CA LYS A 541 -46.48 20.77 -19.02
C LYS A 541 -46.29 19.36 -18.49
N TRP A 542 -47.19 18.46 -18.86
CA TRP A 542 -47.10 17.04 -18.57
C TRP A 542 -47.29 16.25 -19.87
N ASP A 543 -46.45 15.25 -20.09
CA ASP A 543 -46.52 14.33 -21.23
C ASP A 543 -46.50 12.87 -20.74
N SER A 544 -47.40 12.02 -21.21
CA SER A 544 -47.46 10.59 -20.85
C SER A 544 -48.18 9.77 -21.93
N GLY A 545 -47.55 8.71 -22.42
CA GLY A 545 -48.16 7.79 -23.39
C GLY A 545 -48.74 8.46 -24.65
N GLY A 546 -48.11 9.52 -25.14
CA GLY A 546 -48.56 10.31 -26.30
C GLY A 546 -49.62 11.38 -25.99
N LYS A 547 -50.09 11.50 -24.74
CA LYS A 547 -50.95 12.61 -24.29
C LYS A 547 -50.10 13.75 -23.75
N SER A 548 -50.58 14.98 -23.96
CA SER A 548 -49.93 16.21 -23.47
C SER A 548 -50.96 17.15 -22.87
N LEU A 549 -50.64 17.73 -21.71
CA LEU A 549 -51.44 18.78 -21.07
C LEU A 549 -50.53 19.95 -20.69
N THR A 550 -51.07 21.17 -20.78
CA THR A 550 -50.34 22.38 -20.37
C THR A 550 -51.24 23.25 -19.50
N TYR A 551 -50.72 23.62 -18.34
CA TYR A 551 -51.30 24.59 -17.42
C TYR A 551 -50.60 25.93 -17.56
N PHE A 552 -51.39 26.98 -17.71
CA PHE A 552 -50.92 28.36 -17.69
C PHE A 552 -51.36 29.01 -16.38
N PRO A 553 -50.44 29.57 -15.58
CA PRO A 553 -50.80 30.28 -14.37
C PRO A 553 -51.68 31.50 -14.71
N PRO A 554 -52.60 31.91 -13.82
CA PRO A 554 -53.38 33.13 -13.99
C PRO A 554 -52.44 34.31 -14.23
N LYS A 555 -52.75 35.17 -15.20
CA LYS A 555 -52.05 36.45 -15.34
C LYS A 555 -52.36 37.28 -14.08
N LEU A 556 -51.30 37.62 -13.33
CA LEU A 556 -51.37 38.58 -12.24
C LEU A 556 -51.76 39.97 -12.74
#